data_AF-A0A368K0D8-F1
#
_entry.id   AF-A0A368K0D8-F1
#
_cell.length_a   1.000
_cell.length_b   1.000
_cell.length_c   1.000
_cell.angle_alpha   90.00
_cell.angle_beta   90.00
_cell.angle_gamma   90.00
#
_symmetry.space_group_name_H-M   'P 1'
#
loop_
_entity.id
_entity.type
_entity.pdbx_description
1 polymer ?
#
loop_
_entity_poly.entity_id
_entity_poly.type
_entity_poly.pdbx_seq_one_letter_code
_entity_poly.pdbx_strand_id
1 'polypeptide(L)'
;MADSIKDTVRAFIVENFLFGDTSFQLGDDASLIENDIIDSTGVLELVAFVEERFGVTMADAEIVPANLDSLNRIAAFVSARTDKKASLTA
;
A
#
# COMPACT_ATOMS: atom_id res chain seq x y z
N MET A 1 -8.19 -3.96 -17.63
CA MET A 1 -7.44 -2.77 -17.18
C MET A 1 -6.28 -3.31 -16.36
N ALA A 2 -5.08 -2.77 -16.54
CA ALA A 2 -3.90 -3.31 -15.85
C ALA A 2 -4.00 -2.93 -14.37
N ASP A 3 -4.58 -3.81 -13.54
CA ASP A 3 -4.62 -3.68 -12.09
C ASP A 3 -3.19 -3.69 -11.55
N SER A 4 -2.59 -2.50 -11.55
CA SER A 4 -1.29 -2.26 -10.92
C SER A 4 -1.51 -2.27 -9.42
N ILE A 5 -0.53 -2.76 -8.65
CA ILE A 5 -0.58 -2.79 -7.18
C ILE A 5 -1.06 -1.44 -6.61
N LYS A 6 -0.63 -0.34 -7.25
CA LYS A 6 -1.04 1.04 -6.95
C LYS A 6 -2.55 1.26 -7.00
N ASP A 7 -3.25 0.80 -8.03
CA ASP A 7 -4.70 0.99 -8.17
C ASP A 7 -5.47 0.21 -7.11
N THR A 8 -5.03 -1.01 -6.80
CA THR A 8 -5.64 -1.81 -5.71
C THR A 8 -5.47 -1.12 -4.35
N VAL A 9 -4.27 -0.62 -4.05
CA VAL A 9 -4.01 0.11 -2.81
C VAL A 9 -4.75 1.45 -2.79
N ARG A 10 -4.78 2.18 -3.90
CA ARG A 10 -5.53 3.43 -4.04
C ARG A 10 -7.01 3.22 -3.76
N ALA A 11 -7.63 2.22 -4.37
CA ALA A 11 -9.04 1.91 -4.16
C ALA A 11 -9.33 1.61 -2.69
N PHE A 12 -8.49 0.77 -2.06
CA PHE A 12 -8.59 0.49 -0.63
C PHE A 12 -8.50 1.77 0.21
N ILE A 13 -7.55 2.66 -0.10
CA ILE A 13 -7.39 3.89 0.66
C ILE A 13 -8.58 4.83 0.49
N VAL A 14 -9.08 4.95 -0.75
CA VAL A 14 -10.22 5.80 -1.06
C VAL A 14 -11.50 5.30 -0.37
N GLU A 15 -11.74 3.99 -0.39
CA GLU A 15 -12.92 3.40 0.25
C GLU A 15 -12.85 3.45 1.78
N ASN A 16 -11.70 3.16 2.39
CA ASN A 16 -11.59 3.03 3.84
C ASN A 16 -11.26 4.35 4.56
N PHE A 17 -10.50 5.26 3.94
CA PHE A 17 -10.05 6.50 4.58
C PHE A 17 -10.70 7.75 4.00
N LEU A 18 -10.87 7.81 2.67
CA LEU A 18 -11.51 8.96 2.02
C LEU A 18 -13.04 8.80 1.92
N PHE A 19 -13.63 7.71 2.42
CA PHE A 19 -15.08 7.43 2.34
C PHE A 19 -15.64 7.53 0.91
N GLY A 20 -14.85 7.19 -0.10
CA GLY A 20 -15.23 7.33 -1.52
C GLY A 20 -15.05 8.73 -2.08
N ASP A 21 -14.44 9.66 -1.34
CA ASP A 21 -14.11 10.99 -1.83
C ASP A 21 -12.99 10.89 -2.88
N THR A 22 -13.41 11.00 -4.14
CA THR A 22 -12.53 11.00 -5.32
C THR A 22 -12.09 12.40 -5.72
N SER A 23 -12.50 13.44 -4.98
CA SER A 23 -12.07 14.82 -5.22
C SER A 23 -10.60 15.00 -4.83
N PHE A 24 -10.14 14.24 -3.83
CA PHE A 24 -8.73 14.14 -3.51
C PHE A 24 -8.00 13.22 -4.51
N GLN A 25 -7.28 13.82 -5.45
CA GLN A 25 -6.41 13.06 -6.35
C GLN A 25 -5.16 12.59 -5.61
N LEU A 26 -5.22 11.38 -5.04
CA LEU A 26 -4.06 10.71 -4.46
C LEU A 26 -3.05 10.36 -5.56
N GLY A 27 -2.05 11.24 -5.70
CA GLY A 27 -0.91 11.02 -6.58
C GLY A 27 -0.07 9.82 -6.15
N ASP A 28 0.65 9.21 -7.09
CA ASP A 28 1.45 8.01 -6.82
C ASP A 28 2.57 8.26 -5.79
N ASP A 29 3.09 9.49 -5.74
CA ASP A 29 4.11 9.96 -4.80
C ASP A 29 3.55 10.86 -3.69
N ALA A 30 2.22 10.95 -3.57
CA ALA A 30 1.59 11.72 -2.51
C ALA A 30 1.76 11.03 -1.15
N SER A 31 2.16 11.80 -0.15
CA SER A 31 2.36 11.35 1.22
C SER A 31 1.03 11.13 1.94
N LEU A 32 0.67 9.87 2.18
CA LEU A 32 -0.55 9.45 2.85
C LEU A 32 -0.63 9.96 4.28
N ILE A 33 0.52 10.08 4.95
CA ILE A 33 0.59 10.52 6.34
C ILE A 33 0.60 12.04 6.42
N GLU A 34 1.39 12.72 5.58
CA GLU A 34 1.43 14.20 5.56
C GLU A 34 0.11 14.82 5.09
N ASN A 35 -0.65 14.12 4.23
CA ASN A 35 -1.98 14.54 3.81
C ASN A 35 -3.09 14.13 4.80
N ASP A 36 -2.74 13.60 5.98
CA ASP A 36 -3.69 13.17 7.03
C ASP A 36 -4.70 12.13 6.53
N ILE A 37 -4.32 11.34 5.50
CA ILE A 37 -5.18 10.32 4.89
C ILE A 37 -5.14 9.04 5.73
N ILE A 38 -3.95 8.69 6.23
CA ILE A 38 -3.74 7.50 7.06
C ILE A 38 -3.16 7.91 8.40
N ASP A 39 -3.85 7.48 9.46
CA ASP A 39 -3.36 7.48 10.84
C ASP A 39 -2.48 6.26 11.14
N SER A 40 -1.84 6.27 12.32
CA SER A 40 -1.04 5.14 12.81
C SER A 40 -1.79 3.80 12.84
N THR A 41 -3.12 3.83 13.03
CA THR A 41 -3.96 2.62 13.00
C THR A 41 -4.23 2.16 11.56
N GLY A 42 -4.46 3.12 10.65
CA GLY A 42 -4.71 2.84 9.24
C GLY A 42 -3.54 2.17 8.54
N VAL A 43 -2.31 2.46 8.99
CA VAL A 43 -1.09 1.78 8.51
C VAL A 43 -1.19 0.27 8.73
N LEU A 44 -1.65 -0.17 9.91
CA LEU A 44 -1.76 -1.61 10.22
C LEU A 44 -2.83 -2.30 9.36
N GLU A 45 -3.95 -1.63 9.10
CA GLU A 45 -5.01 -2.15 8.22
C GLU A 45 -4.53 -2.25 6.77
N LEU A 46 -3.81 -1.23 6.30
CA LEU A 46 -3.19 -1.23 4.98
C LEU A 46 -2.17 -2.37 4.83
N VAL A 47 -1.33 -2.59 5.86
CA VAL A 47 -0.38 -3.71 5.88
C VAL A 47 -1.13 -5.03 5.79
N ALA A 48 -2.12 -5.26 6.66
CA ALA A 48 -2.90 -6.50 6.64
C ALA A 48 -3.59 -6.73 5.29
N PHE A 49 -4.15 -5.69 4.69
CA PHE A 49 -4.76 -5.75 3.35
C PHE A 49 -3.73 -6.15 2.29
N VAL A 50 -2.55 -5.53 2.28
CA VAL A 50 -1.49 -5.84 1.31
C VAL A 50 -0.95 -7.26 1.51
N GLU A 51 -0.74 -7.68 2.75
CA GLU A 51 -0.31 -9.04 3.09
C GLU A 51 -1.31 -10.09 2.60
N GLU A 52 -2.61 -9.88 2.86
CA GLU A 52 -3.67 -10.78 2.44
C GLU A 52 -3.85 -10.78 0.91
N ARG A 53 -3.86 -9.60 0.30
CA ARG A 53 -4.14 -9.42 -1.13
C ARG A 53 -3.02 -9.96 -2.02
N PHE A 54 -1.77 -9.77 -1.62
CA PHE A 54 -0.59 -10.15 -2.41
C PHE A 54 0.18 -11.36 -1.84
N GLY A 55 -0.21 -11.86 -0.67
CA GLY A 55 0.45 -12.98 0.00
C GLY A 55 1.90 -12.65 0.40
N VAL A 56 2.17 -11.41 0.78
CA VAL A 56 3.46 -10.93 1.28
C VAL A 56 3.43 -10.82 2.80
N THR A 57 4.58 -10.66 3.46
CA THR A 57 4.65 -10.53 4.93
C THR A 57 5.54 -9.37 5.34
N MET A 58 4.98 -8.26 5.79
CA MET A 58 5.76 -7.12 6.29
C MET A 58 6.22 -7.40 7.72
N ALA A 59 7.51 -7.23 8.00
CA ALA A 59 8.01 -7.21 9.36
C ALA A 59 7.71 -5.87 10.02
N ASP A 60 7.50 -5.82 11.33
CA ASP A 60 7.33 -4.56 12.10
C ASP A 60 8.36 -3.48 11.76
N ALA A 61 9.61 -3.86 11.55
CA ALA A 61 10.69 -2.93 11.19
C ALA A 61 10.51 -2.28 9.80
N GLU A 62 9.72 -2.90 8.92
CA GLU A 62 9.39 -2.38 7.59
C GLU A 62 8.08 -1.56 7.60
N ILE A 63 7.27 -1.69 8.65
CA ILE A 63 6.05 -0.91 8.88
C ILE A 63 6.44 0.49 9.36
N VAL A 64 7.01 1.26 8.43
CA VAL A 64 7.45 2.63 8.68
C VAL A 64 6.92 3.57 7.59
N PRO A 65 6.70 4.85 7.91
CA PRO A 65 6.36 5.87 6.92
C PRO A 65 7.31 5.84 5.70
N ALA A 66 8.60 5.59 5.93
CA ALA A 66 9.58 5.49 4.85
C ALA A 66 9.22 4.47 3.75
N ASN A 67 8.41 3.44 4.05
CA ASN A 67 7.94 2.43 3.08
C ASN A 67 6.44 2.53 2.75
N LEU A 68 5.65 3.10 3.64
CA LEU A 68 4.17 3.10 3.56
C LEU A 68 3.57 4.48 3.30
N ASP A 69 4.40 5.53 3.24
CA ASP A 69 3.93 6.90 3.05
C ASP A 69 3.41 7.18 1.64
N SER A 70 3.73 6.39 0.61
CA SER A 70 3.19 6.63 -0.74
C SER A 70 2.88 5.35 -1.51
N LEU A 71 1.95 5.46 -2.46
CA LEU A 71 1.53 4.35 -3.33
C LEU A 71 2.70 3.73 -4.09
N ASN A 72 3.62 4.55 -4.59
CA ASN A 72 4.82 4.07 -5.28
C ASN A 72 5.71 3.22 -4.36
N ARG A 73 5.89 3.62 -3.10
CA ARG A 73 6.72 2.86 -2.14
C ARG A 73 6.08 1.52 -1.78
N ILE A 74 4.77 1.52 -1.52
CA ILE A 74 4.01 0.30 -1.24
C ILE A 74 4.07 -0.64 -2.44
N ALA A 75 3.81 -0.12 -3.64
CA ALA A 75 3.84 -0.92 -4.86
C ALA A 75 5.24 -1.47 -5.17
N ALA A 76 6.29 -0.68 -4.99
CA ALA A 76 7.67 -1.14 -5.14
C ALA A 76 8.00 -2.24 -4.12
N PHE A 77 7.58 -2.08 -2.86
CA PHE A 77 7.80 -3.07 -1.81
C PHE A 77 7.10 -4.40 -2.12
N VAL A 78 5.82 -4.34 -2.48
CA VAL A 78 5.03 -5.51 -2.84
C VAL A 78 5.62 -6.18 -4.08
N SER A 79 5.92 -5.41 -5.13
CA SER A 79 6.50 -5.91 -6.36
C SER A 79 7.81 -6.65 -6.11
N ALA A 80 8.71 -6.05 -5.31
CA ALA A 80 9.98 -6.66 -4.93
C ALA A 80 9.81 -8.00 -4.19
N ARG A 81 8.74 -8.14 -3.39
CA ARG A 81 8.46 -9.40 -2.67
C ARG A 81 7.77 -10.45 -3.53
N THR A 82 6.86 -10.04 -4.41
CA THR A 82 6.21 -10.96 -5.35
C THR A 82 7.21 -11.57 -6.33
N ASP A 83 8.21 -10.79 -6.77
CA ASP A 83 9.29 -11.26 -7.65
C ASP A 83 10.22 -12.24 -6.92
N LYS A 84 10.56 -11.94 -5.66
CA LYS A 84 11.39 -12.82 -4.82
C LYS A 84 10.70 -14.13 -4.46
N LYS A 85 9.37 -14.13 -4.31
CA LYS A 85 8.57 -15.33 -4.04
C LYS A 85 8.53 -16.28 -5.25
N ALA A 86 8.56 -15.75 -6.48
CA ALA A 86 8.66 -16.57 -7.69
C ALA A 86 9.99 -17.34 -7.79
N SER A 87 11.05 -16.84 -7.14
CA SER A 87 12.40 -17.42 -7.19
C SER A 87 12.67 -18.50 -6.12
N LEU A 88 11.79 -18.68 -5.12
CA LEU A 88 12.01 -19.63 -4.01
C LEU A 88 11.21 -20.95 -4.12
N THR A 89 10.49 -21.15 -5.23
CA THR A 89 9.68 -22.36 -5.49
C THR A 89 10.24 -23.27 -6.59
N ALA A 90 11.51 -23.13 -6.96
CA ALA A 90 12.18 -23.95 -7.97
C ALA A 90 13.16 -24.95 -7.35
#